data_AF-A0A1V6XDS0-F1
#
_entry.id   AF-A0A1V6XDS0-F1
#
_cell.length_a   1.000
_cell.length_b   1.000
_cell.length_c   1.000
_cell.angle_alpha   90.00
_cell.angle_beta   90.00
_cell.angle_gamma   90.00
#
_symmetry.space_group_name_H-M   'P 1'
#
loop_
_entity.id
_entity.type
_entity.pdbx_description
1 polymer ?
#
loop_
_entity_poly.entity_id
_entity_poly.type
_entity_poly.pdbx_seq_one_letter_code
_entity_poly.pdbx_strand_id
1 'polypeptide(L)'
;MPTMSHRRRPRLKPATSTPKTEHESRTLASAFESLRLPDIPFQAQHYILNALQCRLEQCGFEFLQRCSFSEIHPLQWRYPEEMELPKFFEVLRKSLDSKEIMSWKRKITEIRHAAVHRVAQNRQSIYRKLDAAVAFAKALEDSKCAEDIRLFKLSLDGLLADLGERSKQLMPSSEAEKKILVVTRSRQKNGRAERASL
;
A
#
# COMPACT_ATOMS: atom_id res chain seq x y z
N MET A 1 -17.55 67.25 -47.41
CA MET A 1 -18.60 66.22 -47.31
C MET A 1 -18.04 64.92 -47.86
N PRO A 2 -18.01 63.80 -47.09
CA PRO A 2 -18.07 63.69 -45.63
C PRO A 2 -16.72 64.20 -45.02
N THR A 3 -15.89 63.57 -44.15
CA THR A 3 -15.86 62.25 -43.48
C THR A 3 -15.06 62.28 -42.16
N MET A 4 -15.07 61.15 -41.43
CA MET A 4 -14.63 60.93 -40.05
C MET A 4 -13.16 60.51 -39.84
N SER A 5 -12.58 61.02 -38.75
CA SER A 5 -11.39 60.46 -38.06
C SER A 5 -11.67 59.11 -37.40
N HIS A 6 -10.65 58.24 -37.28
CA HIS A 6 -10.67 57.05 -36.40
C HIS A 6 -9.37 56.91 -35.60
N ARG A 7 -9.39 57.32 -34.33
CA ARG A 7 -8.32 57.04 -33.35
C ARG A 7 -8.28 55.53 -33.04
N ARG A 8 -7.15 54.86 -33.29
CA ARG A 8 -6.94 53.48 -32.80
C ARG A 8 -6.78 53.52 -31.27
N ARG A 9 -7.66 52.83 -30.54
CA ARG A 9 -7.49 52.59 -29.09
C ARG A 9 -6.35 51.59 -28.85
N PRO A 10 -5.48 51.78 -27.84
CA PRO A 10 -4.58 50.71 -27.40
C PRO A 10 -5.40 49.56 -26.79
N ARG A 11 -5.11 48.32 -27.17
CA ARG A 11 -5.66 47.13 -26.48
C ARG A 11 -4.99 47.00 -25.11
N LEU A 12 -5.79 47.04 -24.05
CA LEU A 12 -5.39 46.54 -22.73
C LEU A 12 -5.01 45.06 -22.88
N LYS A 13 -3.83 44.67 -22.38
CA LYS A 13 -3.46 43.26 -22.21
C LYS A 13 -4.16 42.74 -20.94
N PRO A 14 -4.81 41.57 -20.94
CA PRO A 14 -5.29 40.95 -19.71
C PRO A 14 -4.11 40.62 -18.80
N ALA A 15 -4.31 40.73 -17.48
CA ALA A 15 -3.27 40.47 -16.50
C ALA A 15 -2.88 38.98 -16.48
N THR A 16 -1.58 38.69 -16.49
CA THR A 16 -1.07 37.32 -16.43
C THR A 16 -1.35 36.69 -15.07
N SER A 17 -2.25 35.72 -15.00
CA SER A 17 -2.46 34.91 -13.79
C SER A 17 -1.21 34.08 -13.48
N THR A 18 -0.82 34.02 -12.20
CA THR A 18 0.43 33.38 -11.77
C THR A 18 0.26 31.87 -11.57
N PRO A 19 1.03 31.01 -12.25
CA PRO A 19 0.81 29.56 -12.27
C PRO A 19 1.25 28.82 -10.98
N LYS A 20 1.80 29.51 -9.97
CA LYS A 20 2.25 28.87 -8.72
C LYS A 20 1.09 28.31 -7.88
N THR A 21 -0.02 29.03 -7.82
CA THR A 21 -1.11 28.78 -6.86
C THR A 21 -1.76 27.42 -7.04
N GLU A 22 -1.93 26.96 -8.28
CA GLU A 22 -2.58 25.67 -8.58
C GLU A 22 -1.70 24.47 -8.22
N HIS A 23 -0.39 24.57 -8.44
CA HIS A 23 0.53 23.46 -8.16
C HIS A 23 0.72 23.25 -6.65
N GLU A 24 0.84 24.34 -5.88
CA GLU A 24 0.86 24.29 -4.41
C GLU A 24 -0.47 23.73 -3.88
N SER A 25 -1.60 24.14 -4.45
CA SER A 25 -2.93 23.62 -4.08
C SER A 25 -3.09 22.13 -4.38
N ARG A 26 -2.57 21.62 -5.51
CA ARG A 26 -2.57 20.18 -5.83
C ARG A 26 -1.67 19.37 -4.90
N THR A 27 -0.48 19.86 -4.59
CA THR A 27 0.44 19.18 -3.66
C THR A 27 -0.15 19.10 -2.25
N LEU A 28 -0.78 20.20 -1.77
CA LEU A 28 -1.51 20.19 -0.51
C LEU A 28 -2.73 19.24 -0.56
N ALA A 29 -3.56 19.30 -1.60
CA ALA A 29 -4.70 18.39 -1.73
C ALA A 29 -4.26 16.91 -1.72
N SER A 30 -3.16 16.56 -2.40
CA SER A 30 -2.59 15.20 -2.36
C SER A 30 -2.08 14.80 -0.97
N ALA A 31 -1.48 15.73 -0.22
CA ALA A 31 -1.04 15.46 1.15
C ALA A 31 -2.22 15.29 2.11
N PHE A 32 -3.29 16.09 1.95
CA PHE A 32 -4.54 15.93 2.69
C PHE A 32 -5.28 14.64 2.33
N GLU A 33 -5.20 14.16 1.08
CA GLU A 33 -5.79 12.87 0.71
C GLU A 33 -5.00 11.68 1.28
N SER A 34 -3.66 11.79 1.35
CA SER A 34 -2.82 10.85 2.12
C SER A 34 -3.07 10.89 3.64
N LEU A 35 -3.72 11.93 4.17
CA LEU A 35 -4.17 12.00 5.57
C LEU A 35 -5.59 11.46 5.77
N ARG A 36 -6.36 11.22 4.70
CA ARG A 36 -7.78 10.80 4.76
C ARG A 36 -7.98 9.29 4.73
N LEU A 37 -7.05 8.54 4.15
CA LEU A 37 -7.05 7.08 4.17
C LEU A 37 -5.90 6.59 5.05
N PRO A 38 -6.16 5.82 6.12
CA PRO A 38 -5.09 5.17 6.86
C PRO A 38 -4.39 4.15 5.96
N ASP A 39 -3.13 4.42 5.60
CA ASP A 39 -2.25 3.36 5.13
C ASP A 39 -1.84 2.47 6.31
N ILE A 40 -1.49 1.22 6.02
CA ILE A 40 -1.22 0.23 7.06
C ILE A 40 0.07 0.63 7.80
N PRO A 41 0.08 0.83 9.13
CA PRO A 41 1.28 1.23 9.86
C PRO A 41 2.42 0.22 9.67
N PHE A 42 3.66 0.69 9.48
CA PHE A 42 4.80 -0.15 9.08
C PHE A 42 5.01 -1.42 9.93
N GLN A 43 4.81 -1.34 11.25
CA GLN A 43 4.84 -2.51 12.13
C GLN A 43 3.73 -3.52 11.80
N ALA A 44 2.50 -3.05 11.57
CA ALA A 44 1.38 -3.90 11.15
C ALA A 44 1.62 -4.53 9.77
N GLN A 45 2.29 -3.83 8.84
CA GLN A 45 2.70 -4.41 7.55
C GLN A 45 3.58 -5.65 7.76
N HIS A 46 4.58 -5.56 8.65
CA HIS A 46 5.47 -6.68 8.97
C HIS A 46 4.70 -7.83 9.62
N TYR A 47 3.81 -7.57 10.59
CA TYR A 47 2.99 -8.62 11.21
C TYR A 47 2.07 -9.33 10.19
N ILE A 48 1.40 -8.57 9.31
CA ILE A 48 0.57 -9.10 8.22
C ILE A 48 1.39 -10.01 7.30
N LEU A 49 2.56 -9.54 6.84
CA LEU A 49 3.41 -10.31 5.92
C LEU A 49 4.02 -11.55 6.58
N ASN A 50 4.38 -11.46 7.86
CA ASN A 50 4.93 -12.60 8.61
C ASN A 50 3.86 -13.67 8.86
N ALA A 51 2.65 -13.30 9.30
CA ALA A 51 1.54 -14.23 9.46
C ALA A 51 1.17 -14.92 8.12
N LEU A 52 1.18 -14.16 7.02
CA LEU A 52 0.94 -14.70 5.68
C LEU A 52 2.05 -15.66 5.24
N GLN A 53 3.32 -15.35 5.53
CA GLN A 53 4.45 -16.24 5.26
C GLN A 53 4.32 -17.55 6.04
N CYS A 54 4.14 -17.50 7.36
CA CYS A 54 4.01 -18.69 8.20
C CYS A 54 2.85 -19.59 7.75
N ARG A 55 1.71 -19.01 7.37
CA ARG A 55 0.57 -19.82 6.90
C ARG A 55 0.78 -20.41 5.50
N LEU A 56 1.50 -19.73 4.62
CA LEU A 56 1.94 -20.29 3.35
C LEU A 56 2.98 -21.41 3.54
N GLU A 57 3.83 -21.31 4.56
CA GLU A 57 4.83 -22.33 4.89
C GLU A 57 4.17 -23.59 5.48
N GLN A 58 3.18 -23.45 6.37
CA GLN A 58 2.28 -24.54 6.80
C GLN A 58 1.60 -25.23 5.60
N CYS A 59 0.98 -24.45 4.72
CA CYS A 59 0.23 -24.91 3.56
C CYS A 59 1.11 -25.72 2.57
N GLY A 60 2.32 -25.21 2.28
CA GLY A 60 3.30 -25.92 1.46
C GLY A 60 3.81 -27.20 2.13
N PHE A 61 4.05 -27.17 3.44
CA PHE A 61 4.52 -28.34 4.20
C PHE A 61 3.48 -29.48 4.21
N GLU A 62 2.21 -29.17 4.48
CA GLU A 62 1.11 -30.12 4.40
C GLU A 62 0.93 -30.69 2.98
N PHE A 63 1.09 -29.86 1.94
CA PHE A 63 1.06 -30.33 0.55
C PHE A 63 2.18 -31.33 0.26
N LEU A 64 3.43 -31.03 0.66
CA LEU A 64 4.55 -31.97 0.47
C LEU A 64 4.35 -33.28 1.23
N GLN A 65 3.72 -33.25 2.41
CA GLN A 65 3.34 -34.46 3.15
C GLN A 65 2.27 -35.28 2.40
N ARG A 66 1.22 -34.64 1.86
CA ARG A 66 0.18 -35.31 1.05
C ARG A 66 0.74 -35.97 -0.21
N CYS A 67 1.78 -35.40 -0.82
CA CYS A 67 2.42 -35.93 -2.03
C CYS A 67 3.39 -37.12 -1.78
N SER A 68 3.50 -37.63 -0.55
CA SER A 68 4.30 -38.84 -0.23
C SER A 68 5.77 -38.77 -0.69
N PHE A 69 6.42 -37.61 -0.57
CA PHE A 69 7.81 -37.38 -1.01
C PHE A 69 8.91 -38.09 -0.19
N SER A 70 8.58 -39.13 0.58
CA SER A 70 9.49 -39.86 1.47
C SER A 70 10.75 -40.42 0.79
N GLU A 71 10.68 -40.69 -0.52
CA GLU A 71 11.79 -41.25 -1.30
C GLU A 71 12.63 -40.20 -2.03
N ILE A 72 12.12 -38.97 -2.22
CA ILE A 72 12.66 -38.03 -3.23
C ILE A 72 13.45 -36.86 -2.61
N HIS A 73 13.32 -36.57 -1.31
CA HIS A 73 14.05 -35.44 -0.72
C HIS A 73 14.69 -35.70 0.66
N PRO A 74 16.02 -35.51 0.81
CA PRO A 74 16.74 -35.72 2.08
C PRO A 74 16.55 -34.58 3.10
N LEU A 75 15.57 -33.70 2.91
CA LEU A 75 15.29 -32.62 3.85
C LEU A 75 14.32 -33.14 4.92
N GLN A 76 14.88 -33.54 6.07
CA GLN A 76 14.15 -34.02 7.25
C GLN A 76 13.40 -32.89 7.98
N TRP A 77 12.59 -32.12 7.26
CA TRP A 77 11.76 -31.07 7.84
C TRP A 77 10.74 -31.67 8.80
N ARG A 78 10.85 -31.29 10.07
CA ARG A 78 9.92 -31.65 11.16
C ARG A 78 8.87 -30.56 11.35
N TYR A 79 9.20 -29.33 10.98
CA TYR A 79 8.35 -28.15 11.16
C TYR A 79 8.25 -27.32 9.87
N PRO A 80 7.09 -26.68 9.58
CA PRO A 80 6.90 -25.85 8.39
C PRO A 80 7.90 -24.69 8.25
N GLU A 81 8.36 -24.13 9.36
CA GLU A 81 9.30 -23.00 9.39
C GLU A 81 10.68 -23.39 8.82
N GLU A 82 11.07 -24.66 8.96
CA GLU A 82 12.32 -25.20 8.40
C GLU A 82 12.24 -25.34 6.87
N MET A 83 11.01 -25.50 6.34
CA MET A 83 10.74 -25.69 4.91
C MET A 83 11.23 -24.49 4.11
N GLU A 84 10.82 -23.29 4.50
CA GLU A 84 10.98 -22.04 3.73
C GLU A 84 10.40 -22.07 2.30
N LEU A 85 9.58 -21.07 1.95
CA LEU A 85 8.96 -20.97 0.61
C LEU A 85 9.94 -21.12 -0.58
N PRO A 86 11.19 -20.62 -0.56
CA PRO A 86 12.13 -20.83 -1.65
C PRO A 86 12.56 -22.29 -1.84
N LYS A 87 12.78 -23.05 -0.76
CA LYS A 87 13.20 -24.46 -0.85
C LYS A 87 12.04 -25.35 -1.27
N PHE A 88 10.81 -25.06 -0.84
CA PHE A 88 9.58 -25.71 -1.34
C PHE A 88 9.54 -25.75 -2.87
N PHE A 89 9.77 -24.62 -3.55
CA PHE A 89 9.81 -24.59 -5.02
C PHE A 89 11.05 -25.27 -5.64
N GLU A 90 12.11 -25.55 -4.87
CA GLU A 90 13.23 -26.40 -5.32
C GLU A 90 12.94 -27.89 -5.13
N VAL A 91 12.10 -28.28 -4.16
CA VAL A 91 11.57 -29.64 -4.05
C VAL A 91 10.64 -29.91 -5.23
N LEU A 92 9.64 -29.06 -5.45
CA LEU A 92 8.71 -29.22 -6.58
C LEU A 92 9.44 -29.35 -7.91
N ARG A 93 10.36 -28.44 -8.24
CA ARG A 93 11.14 -28.45 -9.49
C ARG A 93 11.90 -29.76 -9.76
N LYS A 94 12.22 -30.55 -8.72
CA LYS A 94 12.88 -31.86 -8.86
C LYS A 94 11.90 -33.03 -8.91
N SER A 95 10.75 -32.90 -8.25
CA SER A 95 9.92 -34.04 -7.84
C SER A 95 8.49 -34.02 -8.40
N LEU A 96 8.00 -32.86 -8.85
CA LEU A 96 6.73 -32.67 -9.57
C LEU A 96 6.88 -31.54 -10.60
N ASP A 97 6.81 -31.84 -11.91
CA ASP A 97 6.75 -30.83 -12.98
C ASP A 97 5.37 -30.13 -13.06
N SER A 98 4.88 -29.66 -11.91
CA SER A 98 3.68 -28.85 -11.79
C SER A 98 3.99 -27.41 -12.20
N LYS A 99 3.97 -27.18 -13.52
CA LYS A 99 4.18 -25.85 -14.13
C LYS A 99 3.20 -24.80 -13.60
N GLU A 100 1.99 -25.22 -13.22
CA GLU A 100 0.99 -24.35 -12.58
C GLU A 100 1.46 -23.87 -11.20
N ILE A 101 1.83 -24.78 -10.28
CA ILE A 101 2.30 -24.40 -8.94
C ILE A 101 3.60 -23.59 -9.06
N MET A 102 4.51 -24.00 -9.94
CA MET A 102 5.78 -23.30 -10.20
C MET A 102 5.58 -21.86 -10.74
N SER A 103 4.47 -21.56 -11.41
CA SER A 103 4.16 -20.20 -11.87
C SER A 103 4.02 -19.18 -10.72
N TRP A 104 3.67 -19.65 -9.52
CA TRP A 104 3.52 -18.81 -8.33
C TRP A 104 4.85 -18.50 -7.61
N LYS A 105 5.94 -19.20 -7.94
CA LYS A 105 7.24 -19.11 -7.26
C LYS A 105 7.68 -17.67 -6.97
N ARG A 106 7.64 -16.79 -7.98
CA ARG A 106 8.05 -15.39 -7.82
C ARG A 106 7.15 -14.65 -6.81
N LYS A 107 5.83 -14.65 -7.03
CA LYS A 107 4.85 -13.95 -6.17
C LYS A 107 4.93 -14.41 -4.71
N ILE A 108 5.15 -15.69 -4.47
CA ILE A 108 5.17 -16.30 -3.13
C ILE A 108 6.52 -16.07 -2.44
N THR A 109 7.65 -16.15 -3.16
CA THR A 109 8.96 -15.76 -2.60
C THR A 109 9.08 -14.25 -2.33
N GLU A 110 8.40 -13.40 -3.10
CA GLU A 110 8.25 -11.95 -2.81
C GLU A 110 7.53 -11.66 -1.49
N ILE A 111 6.64 -12.54 -1.00
CA ILE A 111 6.00 -12.40 0.33
C ILE A 111 7.05 -12.61 1.43
N ARG A 112 7.80 -13.71 1.39
CA ARG A 112 8.91 -13.98 2.33
C ARG A 112 9.96 -12.88 2.29
N HIS A 113 10.35 -12.42 1.11
CA HIS A 113 11.31 -11.31 0.98
C HIS A 113 10.80 -10.03 1.66
N ALA A 114 9.53 -9.66 1.42
CA ALA A 114 8.93 -8.48 2.07
C ALA A 114 8.79 -8.64 3.60
N ALA A 115 8.45 -9.84 4.08
CA ALA A 115 8.35 -10.15 5.51
C ALA A 115 9.71 -10.09 6.22
N VAL A 116 10.69 -10.87 5.75
CA VAL A 116 12.01 -11.05 6.37
C VAL A 116 12.83 -9.76 6.33
N HIS A 117 12.89 -9.08 5.19
CA HIS A 117 13.67 -7.84 5.05
C HIS A 117 12.86 -6.59 5.43
N ARG A 118 11.64 -6.75 5.98
CA ARG A 118 10.74 -5.66 6.41
C ARG A 118 10.56 -4.58 5.34
N VAL A 119 10.39 -5.00 4.09
CA VAL A 119 10.28 -4.07 2.95
C VAL A 119 8.94 -3.33 3.05
N ALA A 120 8.97 -2.01 3.19
CA ALA A 120 7.77 -1.19 3.27
C ALA A 120 6.84 -1.42 2.06
N GLN A 121 5.55 -1.64 2.34
CA GLN A 121 4.49 -1.84 1.36
C GLN A 121 3.45 -0.73 1.49
N ASN A 122 2.78 -0.36 0.41
CA ASN A 122 1.49 0.32 0.49
C ASN A 122 0.36 -0.71 0.65
N ARG A 123 -0.82 -0.29 1.13
CA ARG A 123 -2.03 -1.13 1.22
C ARG A 123 -2.26 -1.98 -0.03
N GLN A 124 -2.19 -1.40 -1.23
CA GLN A 124 -2.48 -2.12 -2.48
C GLN A 124 -1.52 -3.30 -2.75
N SER A 125 -0.25 -3.19 -2.36
CA SER A 125 0.73 -4.28 -2.48
C SER A 125 0.45 -5.42 -1.49
N ILE A 126 0.05 -5.10 -0.26
CA ILE A 126 -0.37 -6.10 0.74
C ILE A 126 -1.59 -6.90 0.24
N TYR A 127 -2.58 -6.23 -0.35
CA TYR A 127 -3.77 -6.90 -0.87
C TYR A 127 -3.44 -7.81 -2.06
N ARG A 128 -2.57 -7.36 -2.98
CA ARG A 128 -2.07 -8.20 -4.08
C ARG A 128 -1.32 -9.44 -3.57
N LYS A 129 -0.59 -9.33 -2.45
CA LYS A 129 0.08 -10.47 -1.79
C LYS A 129 -0.92 -11.43 -1.14
N LEU A 130 -1.94 -10.92 -0.45
CA LEU A 130 -3.05 -11.72 0.08
C LEU A 130 -3.80 -12.48 -1.04
N ASP A 131 -4.16 -11.81 -2.12
CA ASP A 131 -4.87 -12.44 -3.24
C ASP A 131 -4.01 -13.48 -3.98
N ALA A 132 -2.70 -13.24 -4.11
CA ALA A 132 -1.76 -14.23 -4.64
C ALA A 132 -1.60 -15.45 -3.71
N ALA A 133 -1.62 -15.24 -2.39
CA ALA A 133 -1.55 -16.30 -1.40
C ALA A 133 -2.82 -17.17 -1.40
N VAL A 134 -4.02 -16.58 -1.49
CA VAL A 134 -5.29 -17.31 -1.65
C VAL A 134 -5.30 -18.14 -2.94
N ALA A 135 -4.82 -17.58 -4.06
CA ALA A 135 -4.76 -18.30 -5.32
C ALA A 135 -3.76 -19.47 -5.30
N PHE A 136 -2.61 -19.28 -4.65
CA PHE A 136 -1.61 -20.34 -4.48
C PHE A 136 -2.07 -21.45 -3.52
N ALA A 137 -2.71 -21.11 -2.39
CA ALA A 137 -3.26 -22.11 -1.47
C ALA A 137 -4.29 -23.03 -2.16
N LYS A 138 -5.11 -22.46 -3.07
CA LYS A 138 -6.00 -23.24 -3.94
C LYS A 138 -5.26 -24.14 -4.94
N ALA A 139 -4.14 -23.67 -5.49
CA ALA A 139 -3.27 -24.48 -6.36
C ALA A 139 -2.52 -25.60 -5.60
N LEU A 140 -2.54 -25.58 -4.26
CA LEU A 140 -2.11 -26.69 -3.39
C LEU A 140 -3.32 -27.49 -2.83
N GLU A 141 -4.51 -27.26 -3.37
CA GLU A 141 -5.81 -27.83 -2.96
C GLU A 141 -6.22 -27.54 -1.50
N ASP A 142 -5.48 -26.67 -0.80
CA ASP A 142 -5.75 -26.29 0.60
C ASP A 142 -6.81 -25.19 0.67
N SER A 143 -8.06 -25.65 0.59
CA SER A 143 -9.25 -24.81 0.74
C SER A 143 -9.32 -24.12 2.11
N LYS A 144 -8.75 -24.71 3.16
CA LYS A 144 -8.76 -24.15 4.53
C LYS A 144 -7.81 -22.96 4.64
N CYS A 145 -6.57 -23.09 4.16
CA CYS A 145 -5.64 -21.97 4.07
C CYS A 145 -6.16 -20.86 3.16
N ALA A 146 -6.74 -21.21 2.01
CA ALA A 146 -7.35 -20.24 1.11
C ALA A 146 -8.46 -19.42 1.80
N GLU A 147 -9.29 -20.05 2.66
CA GLU A 147 -10.36 -19.34 3.37
C GLU A 147 -9.86 -18.59 4.62
N ASP A 148 -8.93 -19.15 5.40
CA ASP A 148 -8.34 -18.46 6.55
C ASP A 148 -7.64 -17.14 6.13
N ILE A 149 -6.99 -17.12 4.96
CA ILE A 149 -6.38 -15.89 4.38
C ILE A 149 -7.47 -14.91 3.86
N ARG A 150 -8.60 -15.40 3.35
CA ARG A 150 -9.75 -14.56 2.94
C ARG A 150 -10.42 -13.90 4.14
N LEU A 151 -10.69 -14.66 5.20
CA LEU A 151 -11.24 -14.15 6.45
C LEU A 151 -10.32 -13.08 7.06
N PHE A 152 -9.01 -13.35 7.09
CA PHE A 152 -8.01 -12.37 7.52
C PHE A 152 -8.03 -11.08 6.68
N LYS A 153 -8.17 -11.18 5.35
CA LYS A 153 -8.33 -10.02 4.45
C LYS A 153 -9.60 -9.22 4.77
N LEU A 154 -10.73 -9.89 5.03
CA LEU A 154 -11.98 -9.23 5.42
C LEU A 154 -11.87 -8.52 6.79
N SER A 155 -11.20 -9.15 7.76
CA SER A 155 -10.91 -8.51 9.06
C SER A 155 -10.01 -7.27 8.90
N LEU A 156 -9.02 -7.33 8.01
CA LEU A 156 -8.15 -6.18 7.70
C LEU A 156 -8.93 -5.03 7.03
N ASP A 157 -9.87 -5.33 6.12
CA ASP A 157 -10.74 -4.32 5.54
C ASP A 157 -11.64 -3.64 6.59
N GLY A 158 -12.24 -4.42 7.51
CA GLY A 158 -13.03 -3.89 8.61
C GLY A 158 -12.21 -2.98 9.54
N LEU A 159 -11.04 -3.44 10.00
CA LEU A 159 -10.14 -2.67 10.87
C LEU A 159 -9.67 -1.35 10.21
N LEU A 160 -9.44 -1.35 8.90
CA LEU A 160 -9.06 -0.14 8.16
C LEU A 160 -10.24 0.80 7.90
N ALA A 161 -11.46 0.29 7.79
CA ALA A 161 -12.68 1.10 7.75
C ALA A 161 -12.93 1.79 9.10
N ASP A 162 -12.88 1.04 10.21
CA ASP A 162 -13.01 1.54 11.58
C ASP A 162 -11.95 2.61 11.90
N LEU A 163 -10.69 2.35 11.54
CA LEU A 163 -9.60 3.31 11.73
C LEU A 163 -9.80 4.58 10.89
N GLY A 164 -10.31 4.43 9.66
CA GLY A 164 -10.64 5.55 8.79
C GLY A 164 -11.78 6.40 9.35
N GLU A 165 -12.81 5.77 9.91
CA GLU A 165 -13.95 6.48 10.51
C GLU A 165 -13.56 7.20 11.82
N ARG A 166 -12.79 6.54 12.70
CA ARG A 166 -12.20 7.19 13.89
C ARG A 166 -11.28 8.35 13.51
N SER A 167 -10.51 8.23 12.42
CA SER A 167 -9.68 9.32 11.90
C SER A 167 -10.52 10.54 11.52
N LYS A 168 -11.63 10.36 10.78
CA LYS A 168 -12.56 11.47 10.45
C LYS A 168 -13.16 12.15 11.68
N GLN A 169 -13.44 11.38 12.75
CA GLN A 169 -14.02 11.89 13.99
C GLN A 169 -13.01 12.65 14.86
N LEU A 170 -11.72 12.29 14.78
CA LEU A 170 -10.62 12.96 15.48
C LEU A 170 -10.03 14.14 14.69
N MET A 171 -10.12 14.11 13.36
CA MET A 171 -9.84 15.28 12.53
C MET A 171 -10.88 16.37 12.84
N PRO A 172 -10.47 17.55 13.32
CA PRO A 172 -11.41 18.54 13.79
C PRO A 172 -12.18 19.15 12.61
N SER A 173 -13.43 19.57 12.86
CA SER A 173 -14.28 20.29 11.90
C SER A 173 -13.50 21.37 11.16
N SER A 174 -13.84 21.61 9.89
CA SER A 174 -13.21 22.57 8.96
C SER A 174 -12.90 23.96 9.58
N GLU A 175 -13.63 24.38 10.61
CA GLU A 175 -13.32 25.59 11.37
C GLU A 175 -11.97 25.57 12.11
N ALA A 176 -11.51 24.43 12.60
CA ALA A 176 -10.19 24.30 13.22
C ALA A 176 -9.06 24.37 12.17
N GLU A 177 -9.23 23.71 11.02
CA GLU A 177 -8.32 23.86 9.88
C GLU A 177 -8.25 25.33 9.43
N LYS A 178 -9.41 26.00 9.31
CA LYS A 178 -9.51 27.44 9.04
C LYS A 178 -8.80 28.27 10.12
N LYS A 179 -8.97 27.96 11.41
CA LYS A 179 -8.30 28.66 12.53
C LYS A 179 -6.78 28.47 12.47
N ILE A 180 -6.27 27.27 12.19
CA ILE A 180 -4.83 26.98 12.01
C ILE A 180 -4.28 27.76 10.81
N LEU A 181 -5.00 27.77 9.68
CA LEU A 181 -4.63 28.51 8.48
C LEU A 181 -4.62 30.03 8.70
N VAL A 182 -5.57 30.56 9.48
CA VAL A 182 -5.59 31.98 9.88
C VAL A 182 -4.42 32.31 10.81
N VAL A 183 -4.15 31.51 11.85
CA VAL A 183 -3.07 31.74 12.81
C VAL A 183 -1.69 31.69 12.15
N THR A 184 -1.45 30.72 11.27
CA THR A 184 -0.20 30.63 10.49
C THR A 184 -0.03 31.82 9.54
N ARG A 185 -1.08 32.22 8.82
CA ARG A 185 -1.06 33.38 7.91
C ARG A 185 -0.86 34.71 8.63
N SER A 186 -1.35 34.85 9.86
CA SER A 186 -1.07 36.02 10.72
C SER A 186 0.38 36.03 11.21
N ARG A 187 0.91 34.90 11.71
CA ARG A 187 2.34 34.80 12.11
C ARG A 187 3.29 35.12 10.96
N GLN A 188 2.98 34.64 9.75
CA GLN A 188 3.80 34.88 8.56
C GLN A 188 3.71 36.33 8.01
N LYS A 189 2.67 37.09 8.37
CA LYS A 189 2.62 38.54 8.15
C LYS A 189 3.52 39.29 9.15
N ASN A 190 3.41 38.99 10.44
CA ASN A 190 4.19 39.67 11.48
C ASN A 190 5.70 39.48 11.26
N GLY A 191 6.15 38.23 11.05
CA GLY A 191 7.55 37.93 10.76
C GLY A 191 8.09 38.47 9.42
N ARG A 192 7.23 39.05 8.57
CA ARG A 192 7.63 39.85 7.40
C ARG A 192 7.71 41.35 7.70
N ALA A 193 6.89 41.87 8.62
CA ALA A 193 6.97 43.26 9.06
C ALA A 193 8.23 43.52 9.92
N GLU A 194 8.53 42.61 10.84
CA GLU A 194 9.75 42.66 11.67
C GLU A 194 11.02 42.66 10.81
N ARG A 195 11.06 41.81 9.76
CA ARG A 195 12.18 41.75 8.79
C ARG A 195 12.21 42.88 7.75
N ALA A 196 11.26 43.80 7.80
CA ALA A 196 11.24 45.01 6.97
C ALA A 196 11.42 46.28 7.82
N SER A 197 11.74 46.12 9.11
CA SER A 197 11.95 47.18 10.10
C SER A 197 13.37 47.15 10.69
N LEU A 198 14.29 46.48 9.98
CA LEU A 198 15.72 46.29 10.24
C LEU A 198 16.49 46.52 8.94
#